data_AF-A0A0Q8NN72-F1
#
_entry.id   AF-A0A0Q8NN72-F1
#
_cell.length_a   1.000
_cell.length_b   1.000
_cell.length_c   1.000
_cell.angle_alpha   90.00
_cell.angle_beta   90.00
_cell.angle_gamma   90.00
#
_symmetry.space_group_name_H-M   'P 1'
#
loop_
_entity.id
_entity.type
_entity.pdbx_description
1 polymer ?
#
loop_
_entity_poly.entity_id
_entity_poly.type
_entity_poly.pdbx_seq_one_letter_code
_entity_poly.pdbx_strand_id
1 'polypeptide(L)'
;MHDFDLPSTFVILFAVVGPPKVLLAFARLARTRTHKELVQLTLVATGLAAVVGVAVEYSAPFLTNFFHIDDWSLQLAGGVIFFIYAVALVLGLHLGGDEYADQLPNQLLEGLRELLLPYIASPLAMTALMVGSLERDDWGWRTTLAGAYLGVVAVNCICVLVLSRPLRHSHQTLLEVMSRLLGLLLAAVGVELFISGLAELSVQGLY
;
A
#
# COMPACT_ATOMS: atom_id res chain seq x y z
N MET A 1 1.93 -21.89 -15.70
CA MET A 1 0.97 -22.13 -14.60
C MET A 1 1.77 -22.19 -13.31
N HIS A 2 2.00 -21.04 -12.67
CA HIS A 2 2.32 -21.08 -11.24
C HIS A 2 0.98 -21.35 -10.56
N ASP A 3 0.86 -22.46 -9.85
CA ASP A 3 -0.19 -22.60 -8.87
C ASP A 3 0.05 -21.48 -7.86
N PHE A 4 -0.82 -20.47 -7.88
CA PHE A 4 -0.82 -19.42 -6.89
C PHE A 4 -1.27 -20.02 -5.56
N ASP A 5 -0.33 -20.65 -4.88
CA ASP A 5 -0.49 -21.07 -3.51
C ASP A 5 -0.50 -19.82 -2.62
N LEU A 6 -1.34 -19.83 -1.59
CA LEU A 6 -1.43 -18.81 -0.52
C LEU A 6 -0.04 -18.24 -0.11
N PRO A 7 1.02 -19.05 0.10
CA PRO A 7 2.37 -18.54 0.37
C PRO A 7 2.96 -17.64 -0.72
N SER A 8 2.76 -17.94 -2.00
CA SER A 8 3.29 -17.13 -3.11
C SER A 8 2.62 -15.75 -3.15
N THR A 9 1.28 -15.74 -3.11
CA THR A 9 0.47 -14.52 -3.04
C THR A 9 0.80 -13.70 -1.80
N PHE A 10 0.98 -14.35 -0.66
CA PHE A 10 1.40 -13.70 0.58
C PHE A 10 2.78 -13.04 0.43
N VAL A 11 3.78 -13.71 -0.16
CA VAL A 11 5.12 -13.16 -0.34
C VAL A 11 5.11 -11.95 -1.27
N ILE A 12 4.33 -12.01 -2.37
CA ILE A 12 4.16 -10.87 -3.28
C ILE A 12 3.51 -9.70 -2.54
N LEU A 13 2.38 -9.93 -1.89
CA LEU A 13 1.69 -8.91 -1.10
C LEU A 13 2.55 -8.39 0.06
N PHE A 14 3.40 -9.22 0.66
CA PHE A 14 4.33 -8.81 1.72
C PHE A 14 5.46 -7.95 1.17
N ALA A 15 5.99 -8.23 -0.02
CA ALA A 15 6.98 -7.33 -0.64
C ALA A 15 6.34 -5.98 -1.05
N VAL A 16 5.11 -6.04 -1.54
CA VAL A 16 4.33 -4.93 -2.09
C VAL A 16 3.71 -4.05 -1.00
N VAL A 17 3.19 -4.62 0.09
CA VAL A 17 2.47 -3.90 1.16
C VAL A 17 3.27 -3.92 2.48
N GLY A 18 4.49 -4.44 2.45
CA GLY A 18 5.20 -4.91 3.63
C GLY A 18 5.55 -3.90 4.71
N PRO A 19 6.07 -4.43 5.83
CA PRO A 19 6.40 -3.66 7.03
C PRO A 19 7.32 -2.45 6.78
N PRO A 20 8.35 -2.50 5.91
CA PRO A 20 9.27 -1.37 5.74
C PRO A 20 8.58 -0.05 5.39
N LYS A 21 7.53 -0.09 4.55
CA LYS A 21 6.76 1.09 4.13
C LYS A 21 5.99 1.68 5.31
N VAL A 22 5.27 0.80 6.01
CA VAL A 22 4.43 1.17 7.15
C VAL A 22 5.29 1.68 8.31
N LEU A 23 6.40 1.00 8.60
CA LEU A 23 7.35 1.37 9.65
C LEU A 23 7.98 2.73 9.37
N LEU A 24 8.30 3.06 8.12
CA LEU A 24 8.87 4.36 7.75
C LEU A 24 7.86 5.51 7.92
N ALA A 25 6.59 5.29 7.56
CA ALA A 25 5.53 6.24 7.83
C ALA A 25 5.31 6.43 9.34
N PHE A 26 5.21 5.31 10.06
CA PHE A 26 5.06 5.30 11.51
C PHE A 26 6.21 6.00 12.23
N ALA A 27 7.47 5.75 11.83
CA ALA A 27 8.64 6.33 12.46
C ALA A 27 8.67 7.86 12.35
N ARG A 28 8.09 8.43 11.29
CA ARG A 28 7.94 9.88 11.13
C ARG A 28 6.91 10.44 12.11
N LEU A 29 5.72 9.85 12.19
CA LEU A 29 4.68 10.23 13.16
C LEU A 29 5.14 10.04 14.62
N ALA A 30 5.96 9.02 14.86
CA ALA A 30 6.44 8.68 16.21
C ALA A 30 7.30 9.78 16.86
N ARG A 31 7.75 10.77 16.09
CA ARG A 31 8.54 11.91 16.58
C ARG A 31 7.69 13.02 17.18
N THR A 32 6.45 13.18 16.72
CA THR A 32 5.55 14.28 17.11
C THR A 32 4.40 13.84 18.00
N ARG A 33 4.22 12.53 18.22
CA ARG A 33 3.08 11.93 18.93
C ARG A 33 3.48 11.04 20.09
N THR A 34 2.56 10.85 21.03
CA THR A 34 2.76 9.97 22.19
C THR A 34 2.62 8.49 21.80
N HIS A 35 3.24 7.58 22.58
CA HIS A 35 3.15 6.13 22.32
C HIS A 35 1.70 5.60 22.30
N LYS A 36 0.85 6.13 23.19
CA LYS A 36 -0.57 5.75 23.25
C LYS A 36 -1.33 6.16 21.99
N GLU A 37 -1.12 7.39 21.51
CA GLU A 37 -1.73 7.88 20.26
C GLU A 37 -1.26 7.06 19.06
N LEU A 38 0.02 6.74 18.98
CA LEU A 38 0.59 5.96 17.88
C LEU A 38 0.02 4.55 17.80
N VAL A 39 -0.15 3.88 18.94
CA VAL A 39 -0.77 2.55 19.01
C VAL A 39 -2.24 2.64 18.59
N GLN A 40 -2.98 3.65 19.08
CA GLN A 40 -4.37 3.85 18.70
C GLN A 40 -4.53 4.13 17.20
N LEU A 41 -3.71 5.03 16.65
CA LEU A 41 -3.68 5.33 15.21
C LEU A 41 -3.37 4.10 14.38
N THR A 42 -2.39 3.30 14.81
CA THR A 42 -2.02 2.05 14.12
C THR A 42 -3.19 1.09 14.10
N LEU A 43 -3.83 0.82 15.25
CA LEU A 43 -4.95 -0.11 15.32
C LEU A 43 -6.15 0.34 14.46
N VAL A 44 -6.47 1.64 14.48
CA VAL A 44 -7.55 2.20 13.66
C VAL A 44 -7.20 2.11 12.17
N ALA A 45 -5.98 2.49 11.78
CA ALA A 45 -5.53 2.42 10.39
C ALA A 45 -5.46 0.98 9.88
N THR A 46 -4.96 0.03 10.68
CA THR A 46 -4.96 -1.40 10.36
C THR A 46 -6.39 -1.92 10.16
N GLY A 47 -7.30 -1.60 11.07
CA GLY A 47 -8.70 -2.05 10.98
C GLY A 47 -9.39 -1.50 9.74
N LEU A 48 -9.21 -0.21 9.45
CA LEU A 48 -9.79 0.40 8.26
C LEU A 48 -9.13 -0.15 6.98
N ALA A 49 -7.83 -0.43 6.96
CA ALA A 49 -7.15 -1.05 5.81
C ALA A 49 -7.67 -2.45 5.52
N ALA A 50 -7.86 -3.27 6.56
CA ALA A 50 -8.45 -4.58 6.45
C ALA A 50 -9.86 -4.52 5.83
N VAL A 51 -10.71 -3.62 6.32
CA VAL A 51 -12.08 -3.45 5.81
C VAL A 51 -12.08 -2.97 4.36
N VAL A 52 -11.30 -1.94 4.04
CA VAL A 52 -11.25 -1.36 2.70
C VAL A 52 -10.63 -2.32 1.69
N GLY A 53 -9.53 -3.01 2.03
CA GLY A 53 -8.90 -3.97 1.14
C GLY A 53 -9.82 -5.13 0.80
N VAL A 54 -10.49 -5.71 1.80
CA VAL A 54 -11.51 -6.74 1.58
C VAL A 54 -12.65 -6.19 0.72
N ALA A 55 -13.18 -4.99 1.03
CA ALA A 55 -14.25 -4.41 0.24
C ALA A 55 -13.86 -4.20 -1.23
N VAL A 56 -12.64 -3.73 -1.49
CA VAL A 56 -12.11 -3.52 -2.84
C VAL A 56 -11.99 -4.84 -3.59
N GLU A 57 -11.44 -5.87 -2.96
CA GLU A 57 -11.27 -7.18 -3.58
C GLU A 57 -12.60 -7.81 -4.01
N TYR A 58 -13.62 -7.78 -3.14
CA TYR A 58 -14.95 -8.28 -3.50
C TYR A 58 -15.66 -7.38 -4.53
N SER A 59 -15.38 -6.08 -4.53
CA SER A 59 -15.98 -5.12 -5.47
C SER A 59 -15.23 -5.02 -6.80
N ALA A 60 -14.01 -5.56 -6.92
CA ALA A 60 -13.14 -5.31 -8.07
C ALA A 60 -13.78 -5.69 -9.42
N PRO A 61 -14.33 -6.90 -9.63
CA PRO A 61 -15.01 -7.26 -10.88
C PRO A 61 -16.26 -6.44 -11.17
N PHE A 62 -16.97 -6.02 -10.11
CA PHE A 62 -18.14 -5.16 -10.28
C PHE A 62 -17.72 -3.76 -10.75
N LEU A 63 -16.68 -3.18 -10.14
CA LEU A 63 -16.17 -1.86 -10.50
C LEU A 63 -15.56 -1.85 -11.90
N THR A 64 -14.71 -2.82 -12.24
CA THR A 64 -14.07 -2.87 -13.56
C THR A 64 -15.08 -3.08 -14.67
N ASN A 65 -16.08 -3.94 -14.48
CA ASN A 65 -17.15 -4.14 -15.45
C ASN A 65 -18.03 -2.88 -15.59
N PHE A 66 -18.35 -2.20 -14.49
CA PHE A 66 -19.16 -0.98 -14.53
C PHE A 66 -18.45 0.15 -15.28
N PHE A 67 -17.16 0.36 -15.00
CA PHE A 67 -16.36 1.42 -15.62
C PHE A 67 -15.71 1.01 -16.96
N HIS A 68 -15.86 -0.25 -17.38
CA HIS A 68 -15.19 -0.82 -18.57
C HIS A 68 -13.66 -0.62 -18.51
N ILE A 69 -13.06 -0.92 -17.35
CA ILE A 69 -11.63 -0.81 -17.12
C ILE A 69 -10.99 -2.17 -17.28
N ASP A 70 -10.02 -2.27 -18.18
CA ASP A 70 -9.20 -3.47 -18.34
C ASP A 70 -8.09 -3.59 -17.28
N ASP A 71 -7.65 -4.82 -17.03
CA ASP A 71 -6.58 -5.14 -16.08
C ASP A 71 -5.28 -4.39 -16.37
N TRP A 72 -4.88 -4.32 -17.65
CA TRP A 72 -3.67 -3.61 -18.09
C TRP A 72 -3.75 -2.10 -17.84
N SER A 73 -4.95 -1.50 -17.96
CA SER A 73 -5.16 -0.08 -17.64
C SER A 73 -4.94 0.18 -16.16
N LEU A 74 -5.40 -0.75 -15.32
CA LEU A 74 -5.21 -0.66 -13.88
C LEU A 74 -3.74 -0.85 -13.48
N GLN A 75 -3.02 -1.79 -14.13
CA GLN A 75 -1.58 -1.96 -13.92
C GLN A 75 -0.80 -0.71 -14.32
N LEU A 76 -1.10 -0.10 -15.48
CA LEU A 76 -0.48 1.15 -15.92
C LEU A 76 -0.74 2.30 -14.94
N ALA A 77 -2.00 2.52 -14.57
CA ALA A 77 -2.38 3.59 -13.64
C ALA A 77 -1.73 3.38 -12.26
N GLY A 78 -1.82 2.16 -11.72
CA GLY A 78 -1.19 1.77 -10.46
C GLY A 78 0.31 1.97 -10.47
N GLY A 79 0.98 1.55 -11.55
CA GLY A 79 2.41 1.74 -11.77
C GLY A 79 2.82 3.20 -11.79
N VAL A 80 2.10 4.06 -12.53
CA VAL A 80 2.37 5.51 -12.60
C VAL A 80 2.19 6.19 -11.25
N ILE A 81 1.06 5.99 -10.58
CA ILE A 81 0.78 6.62 -9.28
C ILE A 81 1.84 6.17 -8.26
N PHE A 82 2.19 4.88 -8.28
CA PHE A 82 3.19 4.34 -7.38
C PHE A 82 4.61 4.85 -7.66
N PHE A 83 4.97 5.00 -8.94
CA PHE A 83 6.24 5.61 -9.33
C PHE A 83 6.34 7.06 -8.84
N ILE A 84 5.27 7.85 -8.97
CA ILE A 84 5.21 9.22 -8.44
C ILE A 84 5.40 9.22 -6.92
N TYR A 85 4.73 8.31 -6.21
CA TYR A 85 4.91 8.14 -4.76
C TYR A 85 6.36 7.80 -4.38
N ALA A 86 6.97 6.89 -5.13
CA ALA A 86 8.36 6.50 -4.94
C ALA A 86 9.33 7.66 -5.15
N VAL A 87 9.15 8.45 -6.23
CA VAL A 87 9.94 9.65 -6.50
C VAL A 87 9.81 10.66 -5.36
N ALA A 88 8.60 10.88 -4.84
CA ALA A 88 8.40 11.76 -3.70
C ALA A 88 9.17 11.29 -2.46
N LEU A 89 9.23 9.98 -2.18
CA LEU A 89 10.01 9.44 -1.08
C LEU A 89 11.53 9.61 -1.25
N VAL A 90 12.03 9.51 -2.48
CA VAL A 90 13.45 9.76 -2.82
C VAL A 90 13.80 11.23 -2.66
N LEU A 91 12.90 12.11 -3.09
CA LEU A 91 13.08 13.57 -3.00
C LEU A 91 12.77 14.13 -1.61
N GLY A 92 12.22 13.31 -0.70
CA GLY A 92 11.81 13.75 0.63
C GLY A 92 10.56 14.66 0.62
N LEU A 93 9.75 14.59 -0.44
CA LEU A 93 8.51 15.35 -0.57
C LEU A 93 7.39 14.73 0.28
N HIS A 94 6.60 15.56 0.93
CA HIS A 94 5.44 15.14 1.71
C HIS A 94 4.19 15.13 0.83
N LEU A 95 3.88 13.96 0.27
CA LEU A 95 2.60 13.75 -0.40
C LEU A 95 1.48 13.70 0.66
N GLY A 96 0.72 14.80 0.76
CA GLY A 96 -0.49 14.90 1.60
C GLY A 96 -0.48 15.92 2.74
N GLY A 97 0.60 16.72 2.90
CA GLY A 97 0.87 17.49 4.12
C GLY A 97 0.52 18.98 4.14
N ASP A 98 0.75 19.77 3.09
CA ASP A 98 0.90 21.22 3.34
C ASP A 98 -0.26 22.11 2.85
N GLU A 99 -1.07 21.69 1.86
CA GLU A 99 -2.08 22.58 1.24
C GLU A 99 -3.49 22.50 1.85
N TYR A 100 -3.76 21.54 2.74
CA TYR A 100 -5.06 21.39 3.43
C TYR A 100 -4.93 21.47 4.96
N ALA A 101 -3.88 22.13 5.46
CA ALA A 101 -3.70 22.44 6.87
C ALA A 101 -4.63 23.58 7.36
N ASP A 102 -5.84 23.69 6.79
CA ASP A 102 -6.94 24.32 7.51
C ASP A 102 -7.30 23.37 8.65
N GLN A 103 -6.62 23.63 9.78
CA GLN A 103 -6.81 23.11 11.12
C GLN A 103 -8.00 22.18 11.26
N LEU A 104 -7.80 20.88 10.97
CA LEU A 104 -8.76 19.89 11.42
C LEU A 104 -8.80 19.99 12.95
N PRO A 105 -10.00 20.16 13.56
CA PRO A 105 -10.11 20.43 15.00
C PRO A 105 -9.62 19.26 15.88
N ASN A 106 -9.26 18.13 15.29
CA ASN A 106 -8.91 16.91 15.99
C ASN A 106 -7.56 16.36 15.52
N GLN A 107 -6.55 16.47 16.38
CA GLN A 107 -5.18 16.02 16.12
C GLN A 107 -5.07 14.51 15.81
N LEU A 108 -6.05 13.70 16.23
CA LEU A 108 -6.15 12.30 15.86
C LEU A 108 -6.54 12.10 14.39
N LEU A 109 -7.36 12.99 13.82
CA LEU A 109 -7.79 12.88 12.42
C LEU A 109 -6.64 13.20 11.45
N GLU A 110 -5.78 14.14 11.83
CA GLU A 110 -4.60 14.53 11.07
C GLU A 110 -3.56 13.39 11.03
N GLY A 111 -3.21 12.84 12.19
CA GLY A 111 -2.32 11.67 12.26
C GLY A 111 -2.91 10.43 11.61
N LEU A 112 -4.24 10.27 11.64
CA LEU A 112 -4.92 9.20 10.93
C LEU A 112 -4.77 9.38 9.42
N ARG A 113 -5.03 10.57 8.86
CA ARG A 113 -4.87 10.85 7.43
C ARG A 113 -3.45 10.57 6.92
N GLU A 114 -2.43 11.00 7.66
CA GLU A 114 -1.03 10.74 7.30
C GLU A 114 -0.66 9.26 7.31
N LEU A 115 -1.24 8.48 8.23
CA LEU A 115 -1.00 7.05 8.32
C LEU A 115 -1.88 6.26 7.33
N LEU A 116 -3.08 6.75 7.02
CA LEU A 116 -4.04 6.12 6.10
C LEU A 116 -3.58 6.15 4.65
N LEU A 117 -2.88 7.20 4.20
CA LEU A 117 -2.31 7.23 2.85
C LEU A 117 -1.39 6.01 2.58
N PRO A 118 -0.40 5.72 3.43
CA PRO A 118 0.44 4.55 3.28
C PRO A 118 -0.25 3.22 3.67
N TYR A 119 -1.24 3.21 4.59
CA TYR A 119 -1.91 1.97 5.03
C TYR A 119 -3.07 1.50 4.13
N ILE A 120 -3.91 2.43 3.67
CA ILE A 120 -5.17 2.14 2.96
C ILE A 120 -5.07 2.55 1.51
N ALA A 121 -4.68 3.79 1.25
CA ALA A 121 -4.62 4.31 -0.10
C ALA A 121 -3.27 3.99 -0.76
N SER A 122 -2.63 2.86 -0.41
CA SER A 122 -1.43 2.43 -1.12
C SER A 122 -1.88 1.99 -2.52
N PRO A 123 -1.64 2.82 -3.56
CA PRO A 123 -2.23 2.59 -4.88
C PRO A 123 -1.77 1.24 -5.45
N LEU A 124 -0.56 0.84 -5.07
CA LEU A 124 0.03 -0.45 -5.34
C LEU A 124 -0.73 -1.62 -4.69
N ALA A 125 -1.13 -1.50 -3.42
CA ALA A 125 -1.90 -2.55 -2.75
C ALA A 125 -3.28 -2.71 -3.40
N MET A 126 -3.94 -1.59 -3.72
CA MET A 126 -5.25 -1.61 -4.38
C MET A 126 -5.17 -2.18 -5.79
N THR A 127 -4.14 -1.80 -6.55
CA THR A 127 -3.86 -2.36 -7.88
C THR A 127 -3.60 -3.86 -7.78
N ALA A 128 -2.77 -4.31 -6.85
CA ALA A 128 -2.48 -5.73 -6.65
C ALA A 128 -3.73 -6.54 -6.26
N LEU A 129 -4.58 -6.00 -5.39
CA LEU A 129 -5.83 -6.65 -5.00
C LEU A 129 -6.84 -6.72 -6.15
N MET A 130 -6.99 -5.64 -6.91
CA MET A 130 -7.92 -5.60 -8.04
C MET A 130 -7.44 -6.51 -9.17
N VAL A 131 -6.20 -6.38 -9.64
CA VAL A 131 -5.63 -7.26 -10.69
C VAL A 131 -5.64 -8.71 -10.23
N GLY A 132 -5.23 -8.99 -8.99
CA GLY A 132 -5.26 -10.34 -8.42
C GLY A 132 -6.67 -10.92 -8.33
N SER A 133 -7.69 -10.10 -8.02
CA SER A 133 -9.08 -10.56 -8.00
C SER A 133 -9.64 -10.83 -9.41
N LEU A 134 -9.08 -10.23 -10.46
CA LEU A 134 -9.54 -10.39 -11.85
C LEU A 134 -8.87 -11.58 -12.54
N GLU A 135 -7.74 -12.06 -12.01
CA GLU A 135 -6.98 -13.18 -12.58
C GLU A 135 -7.77 -14.52 -12.57
N ARG A 136 -8.67 -14.72 -11.60
CA ARG A 136 -9.56 -15.89 -11.55
C ARG A 136 -10.93 -15.52 -10.98
N ASP A 137 -11.98 -15.86 -11.72
CA ASP A 137 -13.38 -15.69 -11.29
C ASP A 137 -13.84 -16.88 -10.41
N ASP A 138 -13.11 -17.14 -9.31
CA ASP A 138 -13.42 -18.19 -8.33
C ASP A 138 -13.56 -17.57 -6.94
N TRP A 139 -14.68 -17.86 -6.27
CA TRP A 139 -14.94 -17.38 -4.92
C TRP A 139 -13.89 -17.89 -3.92
N GLY A 140 -13.39 -19.11 -4.08
CA GLY A 140 -12.31 -19.69 -3.30
C GLY A 140 -10.98 -18.94 -3.47
N TRP A 141 -10.66 -18.53 -4.70
CA TRP A 141 -9.49 -17.69 -4.98
C TRP A 141 -9.57 -16.34 -4.26
N ARG A 142 -10.72 -15.68 -4.34
CA ARG A 142 -10.96 -14.38 -3.70
C ARG A 142 -10.95 -14.48 -2.17
N THR A 143 -11.43 -15.58 -1.59
CA THR A 143 -11.25 -15.78 -0.14
C THR A 143 -9.77 -16.01 0.25
N THR A 144 -8.99 -16.66 -0.63
CA THR A 144 -7.57 -16.94 -0.40
C THR A 144 -6.73 -15.67 -0.48
N LEU A 145 -6.98 -14.83 -1.48
CA LEU A 145 -6.31 -13.55 -1.68
C LEU A 145 -6.65 -12.57 -0.54
N ALA A 146 -7.93 -12.49 -0.13
CA ALA A 146 -8.35 -11.71 1.04
C ALA A 146 -7.68 -12.19 2.32
N GLY A 147 -7.60 -13.52 2.52
CA GLY A 147 -6.89 -14.12 3.65
C GLY A 147 -5.40 -13.77 3.67
N ALA A 148 -4.73 -13.82 2.51
CA ALA A 148 -3.33 -13.44 2.37
C ALA A 148 -3.11 -11.95 2.67
N TYR A 149 -3.97 -11.07 2.15
CA TYR A 149 -3.93 -9.64 2.42
C TYR A 149 -4.13 -9.33 3.91
N LEU A 150 -5.14 -9.91 4.54
CA LEU A 150 -5.38 -9.76 5.98
C LEU A 150 -4.20 -10.27 6.80
N GLY A 151 -3.56 -11.36 6.38
CA GLY A 151 -2.32 -11.86 6.97
C GLY A 151 -1.19 -10.82 6.92
N VAL A 152 -0.96 -10.21 5.76
CA VAL A 152 0.06 -9.16 5.59
C VAL A 152 -0.27 -7.94 6.46
N VAL A 153 -1.52 -7.49 6.47
CA VAL A 153 -1.98 -6.37 7.30
C VAL A 153 -1.79 -6.66 8.78
N ALA A 154 -2.07 -7.89 9.24
CA ALA A 154 -1.85 -8.31 10.62
C ALA A 154 -0.35 -8.33 10.97
N VAL A 155 0.50 -8.88 10.09
CA VAL A 155 1.97 -8.88 10.28
C VAL A 155 2.50 -7.45 10.34
N ASN A 156 2.05 -6.56 9.45
CA ASN A 156 2.41 -5.15 9.47
C ASN A 156 2.03 -4.49 10.81
N CYS A 157 0.82 -4.75 11.31
CA CYS A 157 0.37 -4.25 12.60
C CYS A 157 1.28 -4.73 13.73
N ILE A 158 1.58 -6.03 13.79
CA ILE A 158 2.48 -6.62 14.80
C ILE A 158 3.87 -5.99 14.71
N CYS A 159 4.45 -5.89 13.51
CA CYS A 159 5.75 -5.26 13.29
C CYS A 159 5.77 -3.84 13.83
N VAL A 160 4.76 -3.02 13.51
CA VAL A 160 4.67 -1.64 13.98
C VAL A 160 4.55 -1.57 15.50
N LEU A 161 3.69 -2.39 16.11
CA LEU A 161 3.52 -2.40 17.56
C LEU A 161 4.80 -2.79 18.30
N VAL A 162 5.53 -3.80 17.78
CA VAL A 162 6.81 -4.26 18.36
C VAL A 162 7.91 -3.21 18.15
N LEU A 163 8.03 -2.64 16.95
CA LEU A 163 9.05 -1.64 16.62
C LEU A 163 8.71 -0.23 17.12
N SER A 164 7.52 0.01 17.67
CA SER A 164 7.07 1.34 18.09
C SER A 164 8.00 2.02 19.10
N ARG A 165 8.61 1.24 20.02
CA ARG A 165 9.55 1.73 21.03
C ARG A 165 10.96 2.02 20.48
N PRO A 166 11.62 1.10 19.74
CA PRO A 166 12.94 1.37 19.19
C PRO A 166 12.92 2.46 18.11
N LEU A 167 11.86 2.54 17.29
CA LEU A 167 11.76 3.55 16.23
C LEU A 167 11.74 4.99 16.74
N ARG A 168 11.28 5.22 17.97
CA ARG A 168 11.30 6.55 18.61
C ARG A 168 12.73 7.08 18.82
N HIS A 169 13.70 6.19 18.92
CA HIS A 169 15.13 6.53 19.08
C HIS A 169 15.87 6.55 17.75
N SER A 170 15.18 6.32 16.62
CA SER A 170 15.82 6.32 15.31
C SER A 170 16.29 7.72 14.92
N HIS A 171 17.56 7.83 14.53
CA HIS A 171 18.12 9.10 14.06
C HIS A 171 17.47 9.54 12.76
N GLN A 172 17.19 10.84 12.62
CA GLN A 172 16.58 11.43 11.44
C GLN A 172 17.34 11.08 10.15
N THR A 173 18.67 11.10 10.20
CA THR A 173 19.53 10.72 9.08
C THR A 173 19.29 9.28 8.62
N LEU A 174 19.11 8.34 9.54
CA LEU A 174 18.85 6.94 9.20
C LEU A 174 17.49 6.79 8.51
N LEU A 175 16.45 7.44 9.04
CA LEU A 175 15.12 7.42 8.43
C LEU A 175 15.12 8.03 7.03
N GLU A 176 15.88 9.10 6.82
CA GLU A 176 15.99 9.75 5.52
C GLU A 176 16.71 8.85 4.50
N VAL A 177 17.83 8.22 4.88
CA VAL A 177 18.53 7.26 4.02
C VAL A 177 17.64 6.06 3.71
N MET A 178 16.96 5.49 4.71
CA MET A 178 16.03 4.37 4.51
C MET A 178 14.85 4.78 3.61
N SER A 179 14.32 6.00 3.75
CA SER A 179 13.27 6.52 2.87
C SER A 179 13.70 6.59 1.42
N ARG A 180 14.94 7.05 1.17
CA ARG A 180 15.49 7.15 -0.18
C ARG A 180 15.76 5.77 -0.80
N LEU A 181 16.31 4.84 -0.02
CA LEU A 181 16.52 3.46 -0.48
C LEU A 181 15.20 2.76 -0.77
N LEU A 182 14.22 2.89 0.13
CA LEU A 182 12.88 2.37 -0.10
C LEU A 182 12.30 3.00 -1.36
N GLY A 183 12.29 4.34 -1.47
CA GLY A 183 11.81 5.06 -2.65
C GLY A 183 12.45 4.56 -3.95
N LEU A 184 13.76 4.29 -3.98
CA LEU A 184 14.43 3.73 -5.15
C LEU A 184 13.87 2.34 -5.53
N LEU A 185 13.68 1.46 -4.55
CA LEU A 185 13.10 0.13 -4.76
C LEU A 185 11.65 0.21 -5.24
N LEU A 186 10.86 1.13 -4.67
CA LEU A 186 9.48 1.36 -5.08
C LEU A 186 9.39 1.92 -6.50
N ALA A 187 10.32 2.78 -6.89
CA ALA A 187 10.37 3.32 -8.24
C ALA A 187 10.62 2.19 -9.26
N ALA A 188 11.53 1.25 -8.95
CA ALA A 188 11.76 0.08 -9.78
C ALA A 188 10.49 -0.78 -9.94
N VAL A 189 9.78 -1.06 -8.84
CA VAL A 189 8.50 -1.80 -8.89
C VAL A 189 7.43 -1.06 -9.69
N GLY A 190 7.34 0.27 -9.56
CA GLY A 190 6.39 1.08 -10.34
C GLY A 190 6.68 1.03 -11.85
N VAL A 191 7.96 1.08 -12.23
CA VAL A 191 8.40 0.91 -13.63
C VAL A 191 8.08 -0.50 -14.12
N GLU A 192 8.31 -1.53 -13.31
CA GLU A 192 8.00 -2.92 -13.67
C GLU A 192 6.50 -3.09 -13.94
N LEU A 193 5.63 -2.59 -13.06
CA LEU A 193 4.18 -2.60 -13.28
C LEU A 193 3.75 -1.84 -14.54
N PHE A 194 4.38 -0.70 -14.81
CA PHE A 194 4.10 0.07 -16.02
C PHE A 194 4.49 -0.70 -17.29
N ILE A 195 5.68 -1.33 -17.29
CA ILE A 195 6.14 -2.13 -18.43
C ILE A 195 5.25 -3.36 -18.62
N SER A 196 4.85 -4.05 -17.54
CA SER A 196 3.93 -5.19 -17.60
C SER A 196 2.59 -4.81 -18.21
N GLY A 197 1.98 -3.71 -17.75
CA GLY A 197 0.72 -3.22 -18.32
C GLY A 197 0.88 -2.81 -19.80
N LEU A 198 2.02 -2.22 -20.19
CA LEU A 198 2.29 -1.88 -21.58
C LEU A 198 2.47 -3.11 -22.47
N ALA A 199 3.14 -4.14 -21.95
CA ALA A 199 3.32 -5.41 -22.64
C ALA A 199 1.97 -6.09 -22.88
N GLU A 200 1.10 -6.15 -21.87
CA GLU A 200 -0.27 -6.68 -21.99
C GLU A 200 -1.10 -5.91 -23.03
N LEU A 201 -1.05 -4.57 -23.00
CA LEU A 201 -1.70 -3.72 -24.00
C LEU A 201 -1.22 -4.03 -25.42
N SER A 202 0.10 -4.20 -25.62
CA SER A 202 0.66 -4.47 -26.94
C SER A 202 0.22 -5.81 -27.52
N VAL A 203 0.00 -6.82 -26.67
CA VAL A 203 -0.49 -8.15 -27.08
C VAL A 203 -1.95 -8.08 -27.52
N GLN A 204 -2.78 -7.25 -26.87
CA GLN A 204 -4.18 -7.07 -27.23
C GLN A 204 -4.38 -6.21 -28.49
N GLY A 205 -3.53 -5.21 -28.72
CA GLY A 205 -3.58 -4.36 -29.93
C GLY A 205 -3.11 -5.02 -31.23
N LEU A 206 -2.61 -6.26 -31.16
CA LEU A 206 -2.13 -7.05 -32.31
C LEU A 206 -3.19 -8.01 -32.88
N TYR A 207 -4.45 -7.94 -32.42
CA TYR A 207 -5.59 -8.71 -32.94
C TYR A 207 -6.75 -7.80 -33.36
#